data_AF-A0A1E3GU86-F1
#
_entry.id   AF-A0A1E3GU86-F1
#
_cell.length_a   1.000
_cell.length_b   1.000
_cell.length_c   1.000
_cell.angle_alpha   90.00
_cell.angle_beta   90.00
_cell.angle_gamma   90.00
#
_symmetry.space_group_name_H-M   'P 1'
#
loop_
_entity.id
_entity.type
_entity.pdbx_description
1 polymer ?
#
loop_
_entity_poly.entity_id
_entity_poly.type
_entity_poly.pdbx_seq_one_letter_code
_entity_poly.pdbx_strand_id
1 'polypeptide(L)'
;MFCTGGIRCEKSTAYLKEQGFEEVYHLEGGILKYLEDVPEQESLWEGECFVFDERVTVNHSLEKGEYDQCHACRLPITEEDKQSEKYQRGVSCPHCFDKTTDDQKARYAEREKQVQLALKRGEAHIGLESNEAAEQHRMEKIRRREQDRLAAKQKQHS
;
A
#
# COMPACT_ATOMS: atom_id res chain seq x y z
N MET A 1 18.64 4.83 19.42
CA MET A 1 18.03 4.43 18.11
C MET A 1 16.52 4.38 18.24
N PHE A 2 15.78 4.56 17.15
CA PHE A 2 14.34 4.42 17.15
C PHE A 2 13.84 3.93 15.79
N CYS A 3 12.66 3.32 15.77
CA CYS A 3 11.92 2.98 14.57
C CYS A 3 10.42 3.03 14.90
N THR A 4 9.54 2.87 13.90
CA THR A 4 8.08 3.02 14.05
C THR A 4 7.52 2.28 15.28
N GLY A 5 7.81 0.98 15.44
CA GLY A 5 7.26 0.15 16.52
C GLY A 5 8.30 -0.67 17.29
N GLY A 6 9.56 -0.21 17.39
CA GLY A 6 10.60 -0.83 18.23
C GLY A 6 11.32 -2.07 17.65
N ILE A 7 10.61 -2.98 16.97
CA ILE A 7 11.12 -4.31 16.59
C ILE A 7 12.45 -4.34 15.82
N ARG A 8 12.69 -3.35 14.94
CA ARG A 8 13.98 -3.25 14.22
C ARG A 8 15.11 -2.87 15.18
N CYS A 9 14.83 -1.96 16.10
CA CYS A 9 15.82 -1.47 17.05
C CYS A 9 16.16 -2.50 18.13
N GLU A 10 15.21 -3.37 18.52
CA GLU A 10 15.51 -4.50 19.41
C GLU A 10 16.61 -5.40 18.81
N LYS A 11 16.41 -5.83 17.56
CA LYS A 11 17.39 -6.64 16.82
C LYS A 11 18.71 -5.91 16.62
N SER A 12 18.64 -4.63 16.23
CA SER A 12 19.84 -3.80 15.97
C SER A 12 20.66 -3.60 17.24
N THR A 13 19.99 -3.35 18.38
CA THR A 13 20.63 -3.14 19.67
C THR A 13 21.30 -4.41 20.17
N ALA A 14 20.62 -5.55 20.06
CA ALA A 14 21.19 -6.85 20.42
C ALA A 14 22.46 -7.13 19.58
N TYR A 15 22.38 -6.92 18.27
CA TYR A 15 23.53 -7.09 17.38
C TYR A 15 24.70 -6.17 17.75
N LEU A 16 24.48 -4.88 18.01
CA LEU A 16 25.55 -3.96 18.40
C LEU A 16 26.18 -4.34 19.74
N LYS A 17 25.39 -4.81 20.71
CA LYS A 17 25.92 -5.32 21.97
C LYS A 17 26.81 -6.56 21.74
N GLU A 18 26.41 -7.47 20.86
CA GLU A 18 27.23 -8.63 20.47
C GLU A 18 28.55 -8.21 19.79
N GLN A 19 28.57 -7.08 19.08
CA GLN A 19 29.79 -6.51 18.49
C GLN A 19 30.69 -5.78 19.50
N GLY A 20 30.31 -5.74 20.79
CA GLY A 20 31.11 -5.13 21.86
C GLY A 20 30.84 -3.66 22.12
N PHE A 21 29.76 -3.09 21.57
CA PHE A 21 29.32 -1.75 21.95
C PHE A 21 28.59 -1.80 23.30
N GLU A 22 29.09 -1.06 24.28
CA GLU A 22 28.55 -1.08 25.65
C GLU A 22 27.33 -0.16 25.81
N GLU A 23 27.39 1.06 25.28
CA GLU A 23 26.36 2.09 25.44
C GLU A 23 25.42 2.14 24.23
N VAL A 24 24.54 1.15 24.11
CA VAL A 24 23.56 1.07 23.03
C VAL A 24 22.14 1.13 23.59
N TYR A 25 21.41 2.18 23.21
CA TYR A 25 20.04 2.43 23.65
C TYR A 25 19.07 2.49 22.48
N HIS A 26 17.84 2.02 22.70
CA HIS A 26 16.73 2.24 21.79
C HIS A 26 15.49 2.72 22.52
N LEU A 27 14.60 3.37 21.76
CA LEU A 27 13.27 3.74 22.20
C LEU A 27 12.38 2.49 22.29
N GLU A 28 12.07 2.07 23.50
CA GLU A 28 11.18 0.93 23.76
C GLU A 28 9.78 1.23 23.20
N GLY A 29 9.17 0.24 22.52
CA GLY A 29 7.89 0.44 21.81
C GLY A 29 7.97 1.34 20.55
N GLY A 30 9.11 2.00 20.30
CA GLY A 30 9.32 2.83 19.13
C GLY A 30 8.55 4.15 19.14
N ILE A 31 8.49 4.80 17.97
CA ILE A 31 7.85 6.11 17.80
C ILE A 31 6.37 6.07 18.20
N LEU A 32 5.63 5.03 17.81
CA LEU A 32 4.19 4.96 18.11
C LEU A 32 3.90 4.96 19.61
N LYS A 33 4.73 4.26 20.41
CA LYS A 33 4.60 4.28 21.87
C LYS A 33 4.98 5.64 22.45
N TYR A 34 6.00 6.27 21.91
CA TYR A 34 6.38 7.63 22.29
C TYR A 34 5.27 8.65 22.04
N LEU A 35 4.61 8.61 20.88
CA LEU A 35 3.50 9.51 20.55
C LEU A 35 2.28 9.27 21.46
N GLU A 36 2.06 8.02 21.90
CA GLU A 36 1.01 7.67 22.86
C GLU A 36 1.30 8.24 24.27
N ASP A 37 2.55 8.12 24.72
CA ASP A 37 2.91 8.39 26.12
C ASP A 37 3.31 9.86 26.37
N VAL A 38 3.84 10.56 25.36
CA VAL A 38 4.39 11.92 25.50
C VAL A 38 3.40 12.96 24.97
N PRO A 39 2.99 13.96 25.79
CA PRO A 39 2.15 15.06 25.33
C PRO A 39 2.77 15.83 24.17
N GLU A 40 1.97 16.26 23.21
CA GLU A 40 2.45 16.99 22.02
C GLU A 40 3.26 18.25 22.37
N GLN A 41 2.89 18.96 23.44
CA GLN A 41 3.59 20.17 23.88
C GLN A 41 5.00 19.91 24.43
N GLU A 42 5.29 18.66 24.81
CA GLU A 42 6.58 18.19 25.32
C GLU A 42 7.32 17.29 24.32
N SER A 43 6.68 17.02 23.18
CA SER A 43 7.17 16.13 22.14
C SER A 43 8.38 16.73 21.41
N LEU A 44 9.37 15.89 21.15
CA LEU A 44 10.48 16.17 20.24
C LEU A 44 10.22 15.62 18.84
N TRP A 45 9.05 15.00 18.62
CA TRP A 45 8.68 14.49 17.31
C TRP A 45 8.12 15.61 16.43
N GLU A 46 8.60 15.70 15.20
CA GLU A 46 8.15 16.68 14.21
C GLU A 46 7.57 15.97 12.98
N GLY A 47 6.44 16.47 12.49
CA GLY A 47 5.73 15.89 11.34
C GLY A 47 4.98 14.59 11.68
N GLU A 48 4.88 13.70 10.70
CA GLU A 48 4.06 12.48 10.80
C GLU A 48 4.90 11.21 10.77
N CYS A 49 4.43 10.16 11.46
CA CYS A 49 5.10 8.87 11.54
C CYS A 49 4.60 7.91 10.45
N PHE A 50 5.49 7.48 9.56
CA PHE A 50 5.14 6.49 8.53
C PHE A 50 4.75 5.13 9.12
N VAL A 51 3.62 4.60 8.67
CA VAL A 51 3.06 3.29 9.04
C VAL A 51 2.85 2.42 7.80
N PHE A 52 2.96 1.10 7.98
CA PHE A 52 2.94 0.12 6.88
C PHE A 52 1.52 -0.42 6.61
N ASP A 53 0.54 0.47 6.60
CA ASP A 53 -0.86 0.17 6.29
C ASP A 53 -1.49 1.29 5.45
N GLU A 54 -2.80 1.22 5.21
CA GLU A 54 -3.53 2.17 4.35
C GLU A 54 -3.54 3.61 4.85
N ARG A 55 -3.18 3.85 6.12
CA ARG A 55 -3.06 5.21 6.66
C ARG A 55 -1.85 5.94 6.11
N VAL A 56 -0.82 5.22 5.66
CA VAL A 56 0.49 5.73 5.17
C VAL A 56 1.30 6.42 6.27
N THR A 57 0.71 7.38 6.96
CA THR A 57 1.29 8.10 8.08
C THR A 57 0.28 8.30 9.20
N VAL A 58 0.77 8.59 10.40
CA VAL A 58 -0.05 9.04 11.53
C VAL A 58 0.51 10.31 12.16
N ASN A 59 -0.38 11.18 12.64
CA ASN A 59 -0.01 12.39 13.38
C ASN A 59 0.36 12.06 14.85
N HIS A 60 0.66 13.10 15.65
CA HIS A 60 0.99 12.93 17.08
C HIS A 60 -0.17 12.27 17.87
N SER A 61 -1.41 12.54 17.48
CA SER A 61 -2.61 11.91 18.06
C SER A 61 -2.88 10.48 17.56
N LEU A 62 -1.96 9.88 16.79
CA LEU A 62 -2.07 8.55 16.19
C LEU A 62 -3.25 8.39 15.20
N GLU A 63 -3.79 9.50 14.71
CA GLU A 63 -4.82 9.54 13.69
C GLU A 63 -4.18 9.50 12.29
N LYS A 64 -4.96 9.15 11.26
CA LYS A 64 -4.47 9.13 9.88
C LYS A 64 -3.94 10.52 9.50
N GLY A 65 -2.71 10.54 8.99
CA GLY A 65 -2.04 11.75 8.54
C GLY A 65 -2.49 12.24 7.15
N GLU A 66 -1.84 13.30 6.68
CA GLU A 66 -2.16 13.99 5.43
C GLU A 66 -1.52 13.37 4.19
N TYR A 67 -0.52 12.49 4.37
CA TYR A 67 0.16 11.87 3.23
C TYR A 67 -0.65 10.70 2.66
N ASP A 68 -0.62 10.61 1.34
CA ASP A 68 -0.99 9.40 0.59
C ASP A 68 0.26 8.68 0.11
N GLN A 69 0.13 7.47 -0.44
CA GLN A 69 1.26 6.71 -0.96
C GLN A 69 1.23 6.66 -2.49
N CYS A 70 2.33 7.05 -3.12
CA CYS A 70 2.50 6.78 -4.54
C CYS A 70 2.57 5.26 -4.78
N HIS A 71 1.58 4.69 -5.48
CA HIS A 71 1.57 3.26 -5.77
C HIS A 71 2.67 2.78 -6.74
N ALA A 72 3.40 3.71 -7.38
CA ALA A 72 4.56 3.38 -8.20
C ALA A 72 5.84 3.21 -7.36
N CYS A 73 6.27 4.26 -6.66
CA CYS A 73 7.54 4.28 -5.94
C CYS A 73 7.42 4.04 -4.42
N ARG A 74 6.20 3.95 -3.88
CA ARG A 74 5.88 3.75 -2.46
C ARG A 74 6.32 4.87 -1.52
N LEU A 75 6.75 6.01 -2.06
CA LEU A 75 7.00 7.20 -1.26
C LEU A 75 5.69 7.88 -0.86
N PRO A 76 5.62 8.46 0.34
CA PRO A 76 4.56 9.38 0.72
C PRO A 76 4.50 10.55 -0.27
N ILE A 77 3.29 11.01 -0.59
CA ILE A 77 3.01 12.16 -1.45
C ILE A 77 1.89 12.99 -0.82
N THR A 78 1.98 14.30 -0.97
CA THR A 78 0.96 15.26 -0.52
C THR A 78 -0.13 15.44 -1.57
N GLU A 79 -1.22 16.13 -1.21
CA GLU A 79 -2.22 16.58 -2.20
C GLU A 79 -1.64 17.57 -3.21
N GLU A 80 -0.64 18.37 -2.82
CA GLU A 80 0.08 19.28 -3.73
C GLU A 80 0.87 18.50 -4.77
N ASP A 81 1.58 17.44 -4.37
CA ASP A 81 2.29 16.56 -5.31
C ASP A 81 1.36 15.95 -6.36
N LYS A 82 0.11 15.69 -6.00
CA LYS A 82 -0.92 15.14 -6.91
C LYS A 82 -1.38 16.15 -7.97
N GLN A 83 -1.13 17.45 -7.78
CA GLN A 83 -1.45 18.49 -8.76
C GLN A 83 -0.37 18.65 -9.84
N SER A 84 0.80 18.04 -9.67
CA SER A 84 1.88 18.11 -10.65
C SER A 84 1.52 17.39 -11.95
N GLU A 85 1.97 17.92 -13.10
CA GLU A 85 1.90 17.23 -14.40
C GLU A 85 2.64 15.88 -14.42
N LYS A 86 3.57 15.68 -13.48
CA LYS A 86 4.32 14.44 -13.29
C LYS A 86 3.53 13.37 -12.52
N TYR A 87 2.41 13.74 -11.92
CA TYR A 87 1.55 12.82 -11.20
C TYR A 87 0.57 12.13 -12.14
N GLN A 88 0.59 10.81 -12.09
CA GLN A 88 -0.44 9.97 -12.68
C GLN A 88 -0.76 8.87 -11.67
N ARG A 89 -2.00 8.86 -11.16
CA ARG A 89 -2.44 7.90 -10.15
C ARG A 89 -2.07 6.47 -10.57
N GLY A 90 -1.43 5.75 -9.66
CA GLY A 90 -1.00 4.37 -9.90
C GLY A 90 0.31 4.21 -10.68
N VAL A 91 0.79 5.26 -11.38
CA VAL A 91 1.86 5.19 -12.39
C VAL A 91 3.09 5.99 -12.03
N SER A 92 2.93 7.25 -11.61
CA SER A 92 4.06 8.13 -11.29
C SER A 92 3.67 9.26 -10.35
N CYS A 93 4.67 9.86 -9.71
CA CYS A 93 4.57 11.10 -8.94
C CYS A 93 5.81 11.97 -9.22
N PRO A 94 5.85 13.23 -8.73
CA PRO A 94 7.00 14.13 -8.90
C PRO A 94 8.34 13.51 -8.47
N HIS A 95 8.32 12.63 -7.46
CA HIS A 95 9.54 12.01 -6.93
C HIS A 95 10.11 10.87 -7.79
N CYS A 96 9.31 10.26 -8.66
CA CYS A 96 9.69 9.06 -9.41
C CYS A 96 9.47 9.14 -10.92
N PHE A 97 8.80 10.17 -11.43
CA PHE A 97 8.50 10.35 -12.84
C PHE A 97 9.76 10.25 -13.73
N ASP A 98 10.86 10.90 -13.33
CA ASP A 98 12.13 10.90 -14.05
C ASP A 98 13.06 9.73 -13.67
N LYS A 99 12.68 8.92 -12.67
CA LYS A 99 13.47 7.78 -12.16
C LYS A 99 12.96 6.43 -12.66
N THR A 100 11.80 6.41 -13.28
CA THR A 100 11.13 5.19 -13.73
C THR A 100 11.16 5.11 -15.26
N THR A 101 11.48 3.93 -15.77
CA THR A 101 11.51 3.67 -17.22
C THR A 101 10.09 3.53 -17.78
N ASP A 102 9.96 3.64 -19.10
CA ASP A 102 8.66 3.47 -19.77
C ASP A 102 8.08 2.07 -19.55
N ASP A 103 8.91 1.03 -19.54
CA ASP A 103 8.49 -0.34 -19.22
C ASP A 103 7.95 -0.46 -17.78
N GLN A 104 8.58 0.22 -16.83
CA GLN A 104 8.09 0.27 -15.44
C GLN A 104 6.74 0.99 -15.38
N LYS A 105 6.62 2.16 -16.04
CA LYS A 105 5.37 2.93 -16.10
C LYS A 105 4.24 2.12 -16.74
N ALA A 106 4.50 1.39 -17.82
CA ALA A 106 3.53 0.52 -18.47
C ALA A 106 3.02 -0.59 -17.52
N ARG A 107 3.92 -1.24 -16.78
CA ARG A 107 3.56 -2.25 -15.78
C ARG A 107 2.72 -1.65 -14.64
N TYR A 108 3.07 -0.45 -14.17
CA TYR A 108 2.33 0.23 -13.11
C TYR A 108 0.93 0.65 -13.58
N ALA A 109 0.81 1.15 -14.81
CA ALA A 109 -0.46 1.49 -15.42
C ALA A 109 -1.38 0.27 -15.58
N GLU A 110 -0.84 -0.87 -16.00
CA GLU A 110 -1.66 -2.10 -16.09
C GLU A 110 -2.12 -2.56 -14.71
N ARG A 111 -1.26 -2.53 -13.69
CA ARG A 111 -1.68 -2.84 -12.31
C ARG A 111 -2.79 -1.90 -11.84
N GLU A 112 -2.63 -0.59 -12.01
CA GLU A 112 -3.65 0.40 -11.65
C GLU A 112 -4.97 0.14 -12.36
N LYS A 113 -4.93 -0.17 -13.66
CA LYS A 113 -6.12 -0.53 -14.43
C LYS A 113 -6.83 -1.74 -13.84
N GLN A 114 -6.11 -2.78 -13.43
CA GLN A 114 -6.72 -3.95 -12.81
C GLN A 114 -7.34 -3.63 -11.44
N VAL A 115 -6.70 -2.77 -10.64
CA VAL A 115 -7.29 -2.24 -9.39
C VAL A 115 -8.60 -1.51 -9.68
N GLN A 116 -8.62 -0.58 -10.63
CA GLN A 116 -9.81 0.21 -10.96
C GLN A 116 -10.94 -0.66 -11.53
N LEU A 117 -10.61 -1.69 -12.30
CA LEU A 117 -11.59 -2.64 -12.80
C LEU A 117 -12.22 -3.47 -11.66
N ALA A 118 -11.44 -3.89 -10.67
CA ALA A 118 -11.96 -4.60 -9.49
C ALA A 118 -12.87 -3.70 -8.65
N LEU A 119 -12.46 -2.45 -8.39
CA LEU A 119 -13.28 -1.46 -7.67
C LEU A 119 -14.62 -1.21 -8.36
N LYS A 120 -14.63 -1.08 -9.69
CA LYS A 120 -15.88 -0.92 -10.48
C LYS A 120 -16.81 -2.12 -10.37
N ARG A 121 -16.29 -3.31 -10.07
CA ARG A 121 -17.07 -4.53 -9.84
C ARG A 121 -17.45 -4.73 -8.37
N GLY A 122 -16.96 -3.89 -7.47
CA GLY A 122 -17.12 -4.09 -6.02
C GLY A 122 -16.29 -5.24 -5.47
N GLU A 123 -15.18 -5.57 -6.14
CA GLU A 123 -14.31 -6.69 -5.79
C GLU A 123 -12.96 -6.23 -5.24
N ALA A 124 -12.40 -7.02 -4.34
CA ALA A 124 -11.01 -6.86 -3.92
C ALA A 124 -10.04 -7.19 -5.07
N HIS A 125 -8.98 -6.39 -5.20
CA HIS A 125 -7.91 -6.64 -6.16
C HIS A 125 -6.75 -7.45 -5.56
N ILE A 126 -6.56 -7.38 -4.25
CA ILE A 126 -5.42 -7.96 -3.52
C ILE A 126 -5.94 -8.84 -2.39
N GLY A 127 -5.22 -9.92 -2.08
CA GLY A 127 -5.50 -10.78 -0.94
C GLY A 127 -6.37 -12.00 -1.27
N LEU A 128 -6.90 -12.65 -0.24
CA LEU A 128 -7.70 -13.88 -0.40
C LEU A 128 -9.01 -13.61 -1.15
N GLU A 129 -9.64 -12.47 -0.87
CA GLU A 129 -10.90 -12.05 -1.51
C GLU A 129 -10.76 -11.89 -3.04
N SER A 130 -9.58 -11.49 -3.53
CA SER A 130 -9.37 -11.37 -4.98
C SER A 130 -9.26 -12.73 -5.68
N ASN A 131 -8.74 -13.75 -4.98
CA ASN A 131 -8.71 -15.12 -5.48
C ASN A 131 -10.13 -15.70 -5.60
N GLU A 132 -10.96 -15.48 -4.59
CA GLU A 132 -12.36 -15.92 -4.56
C GLU A 132 -13.16 -15.27 -5.70
N ALA A 133 -13.03 -13.95 -5.88
CA ALA A 133 -13.65 -13.25 -6.99
C ALA A 133 -13.21 -13.82 -8.36
N ALA A 134 -11.92 -14.10 -8.54
CA ALA A 134 -11.39 -14.68 -9.77
C ALA A 134 -11.95 -16.09 -10.06
N GLU A 135 -12.16 -16.89 -9.03
CA GLU A 135 -12.77 -18.22 -9.14
C GLU A 135 -14.26 -18.12 -9.54
N GLN A 136 -15.02 -17.23 -8.89
CA GLN A 136 -16.41 -16.97 -9.22
C GLN A 136 -16.58 -16.53 -10.68
N HIS A 137 -15.75 -15.62 -11.17
CA HIS A 137 -15.77 -15.19 -12.58
C HIS A 137 -15.48 -16.33 -13.55
N ARG A 138 -14.54 -17.21 -13.19
CA ARG A 138 -14.20 -18.37 -14.03
C ARG A 138 -15.41 -19.30 -14.14
N MET A 139 -16.07 -19.58 -13.02
CA MET A 139 -17.28 -20.41 -12.98
C MET A 139 -18.43 -19.79 -13.77
N GLU A 140 -18.65 -18.48 -13.63
CA GLU A 140 -19.69 -17.76 -14.36
C GLU A 140 -19.46 -17.80 -15.88
N LYS A 141 -18.21 -17.60 -16.32
CA LYS A 141 -17.84 -17.66 -17.73
C LYS A 141 -18.06 -19.06 -18.32
N ILE A 142 -17.80 -20.11 -17.54
CA ILE A 142 -18.09 -21.50 -17.95
C ILE A 142 -19.59 -21.70 -18.08
N ARG A 143 -20.37 -21.30 -17.06
CA ARG A 143 -21.83 -21.39 -17.05
C ARG A 143 -22.46 -20.67 -18.25
N ARG A 144 -22.02 -19.45 -18.56
CA ARG A 144 -22.51 -18.68 -19.71
C ARG A 144 -22.22 -19.37 -21.03
N ARG A 145 -21.01 -19.90 -21.22
CA ARG A 145 -20.64 -20.65 -22.44
C ARG A 145 -21.48 -21.91 -22.63
N GLU A 146 -21.84 -22.61 -21.54
CA GLU A 146 -22.72 -23.77 -21.60
C GLU A 146 -24.15 -23.39 -21.97
N GLN A 147 -24.68 -22.33 -21.37
CA GLN A 147 -26.01 -21.78 -21.71
C GLN A 147 -26.08 -21.37 -23.18
N ASP A 148 -25.08 -20.64 -23.68
CA ASP A 148 -24.98 -20.23 -25.09
C ASP A 148 -24.96 -21.46 -26.02
N ARG A 149 -24.22 -22.51 -25.65
CA ARG A 149 -24.14 -23.77 -26.40
C ARG A 149 -25.47 -24.51 -26.43
N LEU A 150 -26.19 -24.57 -25.30
CA LEU A 150 -27.50 -25.22 -25.21
C LEU A 150 -28.56 -24.48 -26.03
N ALA A 151 -28.58 -23.15 -25.94
CA ALA A 151 -29.48 -22.30 -26.73
C ALA A 151 -29.25 -22.44 -28.24
N ALA A 152 -27.99 -22.54 -28.67
CA ALA A 152 -27.65 -22.78 -30.08
C ALA A 152 -28.15 -24.15 -30.59
N LYS A 153 -28.06 -25.21 -29.77
CA LYS A 153 -28.58 -26.54 -30.13
C LYS A 153 -30.10 -26.57 -30.26
N GLN A 154 -30.82 -25.87 -29.37
CA GLN A 154 -32.29 -25.79 -29.42
C GLN A 154 -32.76 -25.06 -30.68
N LYS A 155 -32.09 -23.98 -31.08
CA LYS A 155 -32.38 -23.24 -32.32
C LYS A 155 -32.14 -24.04 -33.61
N GLN A 156 -31.32 -25.10 -33.58
CA GLN A 156 -31.10 -25.96 -34.74
C GLN A 156 -32.16 -27.06 -34.90
N HIS A 157 -33.00 -27.29 -33.89
CA HIS A 157 -34.05 -28.33 -33.87
C HIS A 157 -35.48 -27.74 -33.89
N SER A 158 -35.61 -26.44 -34.12
CA SER A 158 -36.88 -25.73 -34.36
C SER A 158 -36.89 -25.19 -35.79
#